data_AF-A0A1T4WAI9-F1
#
_entry.id   AF-A0A1T4WAI9-F1
#
_cell.length_a   1.000
_cell.length_b   1.000
_cell.length_c   1.000
_cell.angle_alpha   90.00
_cell.angle_beta   90.00
_cell.angle_gamma   90.00
#
_symmetry.space_group_name_H-M   'P 1'
#
loop_
_entity.id
_entity.type
_entity.pdbx_description
1 polymer ?
#
loop_
_entity_poly.entity_id
_entity_poly.type
_entity_poly.pdbx_seq_one_letter_code
_entity_poly.pdbx_strand_id
1 'polypeptide(L)'
;MPGGRRRDGQSGFTLIEVIVVLVILGVLSGVIAPNYFSMVQESDTAMARGAASEGLGRLYSAVGLYYVHEKSRPTGLSQLRGDAYLGTDESDQLDLGEYRLSFSQTNGGESVRIAVEALTDQGGYRDTGVVLIQEWPME
;
A
#
# COMPACT_ATOMS: atom_id res chain seq x y z
N MET A 1 60.35 -48.29 0.53
CA MET A 1 59.08 -48.14 1.26
C MET A 1 58.11 -47.35 0.38
N PRO A 2 57.06 -47.94 -0.24
CA PRO A 2 56.03 -47.15 -0.89
C PRO A 2 54.82 -46.97 0.04
N GLY A 3 54.51 -45.72 0.37
CA GLY A 3 53.31 -45.33 1.11
C GLY A 3 52.08 -45.33 0.20
N GLY A 4 51.02 -46.03 0.62
CA GLY A 4 49.75 -46.11 -0.10
C GLY A 4 48.99 -44.80 -0.03
N ARG A 5 48.70 -44.20 -1.20
CA ARG A 5 47.79 -43.06 -1.34
C ARG A 5 46.35 -43.58 -1.29
N ARG A 6 45.57 -43.12 -0.30
CA ARG A 6 44.13 -43.33 -0.24
C ARG A 6 43.51 -42.59 -1.43
N ARG A 7 42.78 -43.33 -2.28
CA ARG A 7 41.93 -42.73 -3.31
C ARG A 7 40.67 -42.28 -2.59
N ASP A 8 40.50 -40.98 -2.41
CA ASP A 8 39.22 -40.40 -2.04
C ASP A 8 38.23 -40.75 -3.16
N GLY A 9 37.27 -41.62 -2.82
CA GLY A 9 36.26 -42.09 -3.76
C GLY A 9 35.44 -40.89 -4.23
N GLN A 10 35.57 -40.54 -5.50
CA GLN A 10 34.65 -39.61 -6.15
C GLN A 10 33.27 -40.26 -6.17
N SER A 11 32.45 -39.97 -5.15
CA SER A 11 31.02 -40.23 -5.16
C SER A 11 30.38 -39.24 -6.13
N GLY A 12 30.36 -39.61 -7.41
CA GLY A 12 29.65 -38.85 -8.44
C GLY A 12 28.15 -38.88 -8.19
N PHE A 13 27.51 -37.71 -8.28
CA PHE A 13 26.06 -37.52 -8.27
C PHE A 13 25.42 -38.36 -9.39
N THR A 14 24.33 -39.05 -9.10
CA THR A 14 23.67 -39.88 -10.12
C THR A 14 22.75 -39.03 -10.99
N LEU A 15 22.57 -39.41 -12.26
CA LEU A 15 21.71 -38.67 -13.19
C LEU A 15 20.25 -38.66 -12.69
N ILE A 16 19.82 -39.76 -12.04
CA ILE A 16 18.50 -39.85 -11.42
C ILE A 16 18.33 -38.87 -10.25
N GLU A 17 19.39 -38.58 -9.51
CA GLU A 17 19.37 -37.63 -8.39
C GLU A 17 19.05 -36.21 -8.87
N VAL A 18 19.67 -35.79 -9.98
CA VAL A 18 19.37 -34.50 -10.61
C VAL A 18 17.95 -34.48 -11.18
N ILE A 19 17.50 -35.56 -11.82
CA ILE A 19 16.13 -35.64 -12.37
C ILE A 19 15.09 -35.51 -11.25
N VAL A 20 15.24 -36.24 -10.15
CA VAL A 20 14.30 -36.19 -9.02
C VAL A 20 14.25 -34.79 -8.41
N VAL A 21 15.41 -34.14 -8.24
CA VAL A 21 15.47 -32.75 -7.75
C VAL A 21 14.74 -31.80 -8.70
N LEU A 22 14.98 -31.89 -10.01
CA LEU A 22 14.31 -31.03 -11.00
C LEU A 22 12.80 -31.26 -11.04
N VAL A 23 12.34 -32.50 -10.87
CA VAL A 23 10.91 -32.83 -10.78
C VAL A 23 10.29 -32.22 -9.53
N ILE A 24 10.92 -32.36 -8.36
CA ILE A 24 10.44 -31.77 -7.11
C ILE A 24 10.41 -30.23 -7.23
N LEU A 25 11.48 -29.61 -7.74
CA LEU A 25 11.54 -28.16 -7.96
C LEU A 25 10.47 -27.69 -8.96
N GLY A 26 10.20 -28.46 -10.01
CA GLY A 26 9.15 -28.16 -10.99
C GLY A 26 7.75 -28.18 -10.38
N VAL A 27 7.43 -29.20 -9.57
CA VAL A 27 6.14 -29.31 -8.88
C VAL A 27 5.98 -28.19 -7.85
N LEU A 28 6.99 -27.94 -7.02
CA LEU A 28 6.94 -26.87 -6.01
C LEU A 28 6.80 -25.48 -6.67
N SER A 29 7.55 -25.22 -7.74
CA SER A 29 7.47 -23.93 -8.45
C SER A 29 6.09 -23.69 -9.07
N GLY A 30 5.46 -24.75 -9.62
CA GLY A 30 4.11 -24.67 -10.18
C GLY A 30 3.03 -24.37 -9.14
N VAL A 31 3.16 -24.89 -7.91
CA VAL A 31 2.18 -24.70 -6.84
C VAL A 31 2.36 -23.36 -6.11
N ILE A 32 3.61 -22.91 -5.90
CA ILE A 32 3.90 -21.72 -5.08
C ILE A 32 3.60 -20.42 -5.84
N ALA A 33 3.86 -20.37 -7.14
CA ALA A 33 3.72 -19.16 -7.96
C ALA A 33 2.35 -18.44 -7.83
N PRO A 34 1.18 -19.10 -8.00
CA PRO A 34 -0.11 -18.40 -7.96
C PRO A 34 -0.43 -17.77 -6.60
N ASN A 35 -0.09 -18.44 -5.50
CA ASN A 35 -0.38 -17.95 -4.15
C ASN A 35 0.46 -16.72 -3.78
N TYR A 36 1.71 -16.65 -4.24
CA TYR A 36 2.57 -15.50 -3.97
C TYR A 36 1.99 -14.22 -4.57
N PHE A 37 1.55 -14.26 -5.84
CA PHE A 37 0.98 -13.10 -6.51
C PHE A 37 -0.34 -12.65 -5.88
N SER A 38 -1.20 -13.58 -5.44
CA SER A 38 -2.44 -13.21 -4.75
C SER A 38 -2.18 -12.55 -3.40
N MET A 39 -1.20 -13.03 -2.63
CA MET A 39 -0.83 -12.44 -1.33
C MET A 39 -0.30 -11.02 -1.48
N VAL A 40 0.54 -10.77 -2.49
CA VAL A 40 1.06 -9.41 -2.77
C VAL A 40 -0.09 -8.47 -3.15
N GLN A 41 -0.98 -8.92 -4.04
CA GLN A 41 -2.12 -8.11 -4.46
C GLN A 41 -3.10 -7.82 -3.31
N GLU A 42 -3.37 -8.81 -2.45
CA GLU A 42 -4.20 -8.63 -1.27
C GLU A 42 -3.55 -7.65 -0.28
N SER A 43 -2.25 -7.79 -0.04
CA SER A 43 -1.46 -6.86 0.78
C SER A 43 -1.58 -5.42 0.29
N ASP A 44 -1.35 -5.18 -1.01
CA ASP A 44 -1.45 -3.84 -1.61
C ASP A 44 -2.82 -3.21 -1.35
N THR A 45 -3.90 -3.99 -1.53
CA THR A 45 -5.26 -3.48 -1.27
C THR A 45 -5.55 -3.25 0.21
N ALA A 46 -5.02 -4.10 1.09
CA ALA A 46 -5.19 -3.96 2.54
C ALA A 46 -4.47 -2.71 3.05
N MET A 47 -3.26 -2.46 2.58
CA MET A 47 -2.50 -1.26 2.93
C MET A 47 -3.17 0.00 2.39
N ALA A 48 -3.66 -0.01 1.13
CA ALA A 48 -4.43 1.11 0.58
C ALA A 48 -5.70 1.42 1.39
N ARG A 49 -6.42 0.40 1.88
CA ARG A 49 -7.55 0.58 2.81
C ARG A 49 -7.12 1.19 4.15
N GLY A 50 -5.95 0.80 4.66
CA GLY A 50 -5.35 1.40 5.86
C GLY A 50 -5.01 2.88 5.67
N ALA A 51 -4.41 3.24 4.53
CA ALA A 51 -4.15 4.65 4.21
C ALA A 51 -5.45 5.46 4.08
N ALA A 52 -6.50 4.86 3.51
CA ALA A 52 -7.81 5.51 3.41
C ALA A 52 -8.43 5.79 4.79
N SER A 53 -8.36 4.83 5.72
CA SER A 53 -8.88 5.01 7.07
C SER A 53 -8.07 6.02 7.88
N GLU A 54 -6.76 6.10 7.66
CA GLU A 54 -5.92 7.18 8.19
C GLU A 54 -6.38 8.55 7.66
N GLY A 55 -6.61 8.67 6.34
CA GLY A 55 -7.15 9.89 5.73
C GLY A 55 -8.47 10.34 6.34
N LEU A 56 -9.37 9.40 6.59
CA LEU A 56 -10.64 9.66 7.27
C LEU A 56 -10.41 10.15 8.71
N GLY A 57 -9.54 9.49 9.47
CA GLY A 57 -9.19 9.92 10.84
C GLY A 57 -8.58 11.32 10.89
N ARG A 58 -7.73 11.66 9.91
CA ARG A 58 -7.16 13.00 9.74
C ARG A 58 -8.24 14.03 9.42
N LEU A 59 -9.21 13.69 8.57
CA LEU A 59 -10.35 14.57 8.27
C LEU A 59 -11.18 14.91 9.51
N TYR A 60 -11.52 13.91 10.33
CA TYR A 60 -12.23 14.15 11.59
C TYR A 60 -11.41 15.01 12.55
N SER A 61 -10.12 14.72 12.67
CA SER A 61 -9.21 15.48 13.52
C SER A 61 -9.11 16.95 13.07
N ALA A 62 -8.99 17.17 11.76
CA ALA A 62 -8.93 18.49 11.15
C ALA A 62 -10.20 19.31 11.40
N VAL A 63 -11.39 18.70 11.23
CA VAL A 63 -12.67 19.35 11.56
C VAL A 63 -12.78 19.68 13.04
N GLY A 64 -12.35 18.78 13.92
CA GLY A 64 -12.30 19.02 15.36
C GLY A 64 -11.41 20.20 15.72
N LEU A 65 -10.19 20.26 15.18
CA LEU A 65 -9.25 21.36 15.39
C LEU A 65 -9.80 22.68 14.85
N TYR A 66 -10.39 22.67 13.65
CA TYR A 66 -11.01 23.86 13.06
C TYR A 66 -12.15 24.39 13.95
N TYR A 67 -13.00 23.50 14.48
CA TYR A 67 -14.07 23.88 15.39
C TYR A 67 -13.54 24.52 16.68
N VAL A 68 -12.41 24.03 17.20
CA VAL A 68 -11.76 24.61 18.39
C VAL A 68 -11.19 26.01 18.09
N HIS A 69 -10.59 26.21 16.91
CA HIS A 69 -9.96 27.48 16.53
C HIS A 69 -10.99 28.56 16.14
N GLU A 70 -11.88 28.24 15.22
CA GLU A 70 -12.79 29.20 14.59
C GLU A 70 -14.17 29.26 15.26
N LYS A 71 -14.46 28.35 16.20
CA LYS A 71 -15.77 28.18 16.87
C LYS A 71 -16.93 27.98 15.89
N SER A 72 -16.63 27.62 14.66
CA SER A 72 -17.57 27.36 13.58
C SER A 72 -17.16 26.08 12.89
N ARG A 73 -18.14 25.38 12.30
CA ARG A 73 -17.84 24.22 11.46
C ARG A 73 -17.30 24.71 10.11
N PRO A 74 -16.35 23.99 9.51
CA PRO A 74 -15.91 24.30 8.16
C PRO A 74 -17.09 24.15 7.19
N THR A 75 -17.26 25.10 6.27
CA THR A 75 -18.26 25.05 5.21
C THR A 75 -17.74 24.30 3.99
N GLY A 76 -16.42 24.15 3.86
CA GLY A 76 -15.82 23.36 2.80
C GLY A 76 -14.40 22.88 3.09
N LEU A 77 -13.93 21.96 2.25
CA LEU A 77 -12.62 21.31 2.38
C LEU A 77 -11.46 22.29 2.32
N SER A 78 -11.60 23.38 1.56
CA SER A 78 -10.56 24.40 1.40
C SER A 78 -10.14 25.09 2.70
N GLN A 79 -11.03 25.11 3.71
CA GLN A 79 -10.74 25.69 5.03
C GLN A 79 -9.90 24.77 5.91
N LEU A 80 -9.83 23.47 5.57
CA LEU A 80 -9.04 22.47 6.26
C LEU A 80 -7.68 22.23 5.59
N ARG A 81 -7.34 23.02 4.56
CA ARG A 81 -6.07 22.88 3.85
C ARG A 81 -4.89 23.35 4.71
N GLY A 82 -3.74 22.73 4.47
CA GLY A 82 -2.46 23.14 5.05
C GLY A 82 -2.14 22.47 6.38
N ASP A 83 -0.92 22.72 6.85
CA ASP A 83 -0.27 22.03 7.98
C ASP A 83 -1.04 22.12 9.30
N ALA A 84 -1.81 23.20 9.50
CA ALA A 84 -2.60 23.38 10.72
C ALA A 84 -3.76 22.38 10.88
N TYR A 85 -4.20 21.75 9.79
CA TYR A 85 -5.39 20.91 9.74
C TYR A 85 -5.11 19.58 9.03
N LEU A 86 -5.36 19.46 7.72
CA LEU A 86 -5.18 18.21 6.98
C LEU A 86 -3.73 17.93 6.56
N GLY A 87 -2.85 18.92 6.60
CA GLY A 87 -1.49 18.80 6.05
C GLY A 87 -1.44 18.72 4.54
N THR A 88 -2.55 19.05 3.85
CA THR A 88 -2.62 18.99 2.39
C THR A 88 -1.92 20.15 1.72
N ASP A 89 -1.40 19.89 0.53
CA ASP A 89 -0.87 20.90 -0.39
C ASP A 89 -1.98 21.69 -1.11
N GLU A 90 -1.60 22.54 -2.06
CA GLU A 90 -2.54 23.36 -2.84
C GLU A 90 -3.48 22.54 -3.74
N SER A 91 -3.14 21.29 -4.03
CA SER A 91 -3.94 20.34 -4.80
C SER A 91 -4.82 19.46 -3.92
N ASP A 92 -4.94 19.78 -2.63
CA ASP A 92 -5.66 18.98 -1.63
C ASP A 92 -5.10 17.54 -1.51
N GLN A 93 -3.79 17.38 -1.78
CA GLN A 93 -3.07 16.12 -1.68
C GLN A 93 -2.19 16.11 -0.42
N LEU A 94 -2.12 14.96 0.24
CA LEU A 94 -1.22 14.69 1.36
C LEU A 94 -0.31 13.51 0.98
N ASP A 95 0.99 13.76 0.99
CA ASP A 95 1.99 12.74 0.73
C ASP A 95 2.39 12.05 2.04
N LEU A 96 2.23 10.73 2.09
CA LEU A 96 2.62 9.86 3.20
C LEU A 96 3.85 9.00 2.85
N GLY A 97 4.56 9.34 1.76
CA GLY A 97 5.71 8.60 1.27
C GLY A 97 5.30 7.47 0.32
N GLU A 98 4.90 6.32 0.87
CA GLU A 98 4.47 5.18 0.03
C GLU A 98 3.07 5.36 -0.56
N TYR A 99 2.26 6.21 0.07
CA TYR A 99 0.90 6.53 -0.36
C TYR A 99 0.70 8.03 -0.45
N ARG A 100 -0.20 8.43 -1.34
CA ARG A 100 -0.73 9.78 -1.42
C ARG A 100 -2.23 9.72 -1.23
N LEU A 101 -2.72 10.61 -0.38
CA LEU A 101 -4.14 10.82 -0.16
C LEU A 101 -4.57 12.06 -0.92
N SER A 102 -5.63 11.97 -1.71
CA SER A 102 -6.26 13.14 -2.32
C SER A 102 -7.64 13.35 -1.73
N PHE A 103 -7.90 14.56 -1.25
CA PHE A 103 -9.19 14.96 -0.72
C PHE A 103 -9.91 15.81 -1.78
N SER A 104 -11.15 15.46 -2.12
CA SER A 104 -11.94 16.26 -3.08
C SER A 104 -13.39 16.33 -2.63
N GLN A 105 -14.04 17.48 -2.77
CA GLN A 105 -15.49 17.55 -2.60
C GLN A 105 -16.23 17.12 -3.86
N THR A 106 -17.31 16.35 -3.68
CA THR A 106 -18.24 16.00 -4.76
C THR A 106 -19.05 17.23 -5.17
N ASN A 107 -19.53 17.26 -6.42
CA ASN A 107 -20.42 18.30 -6.93
C ASN A 107 -21.58 18.54 -5.94
N GLY A 108 -21.67 19.76 -5.41
CA GLY A 108 -22.65 20.14 -4.39
C GLY A 108 -22.08 20.30 -2.97
N GLY A 109 -20.85 19.86 -2.72
CA GLY A 109 -20.19 19.99 -1.40
C GLY A 109 -20.79 19.08 -0.31
N GLU A 110 -21.66 18.15 -0.70
CA GLU A 110 -22.42 17.24 0.19
C GLU A 110 -21.59 16.04 0.66
N SER A 111 -20.41 15.82 0.07
CA SER A 111 -19.53 14.73 0.48
C SER A 111 -18.07 15.05 0.19
N VAL A 112 -17.19 14.53 1.04
CA VAL A 112 -15.74 14.50 0.84
C VAL A 112 -15.33 13.11 0.39
N ARG A 113 -14.67 13.05 -0.77
CA ARG A 113 -14.03 11.86 -1.32
C ARG A 113 -12.56 11.86 -0.89
N ILE A 114 -12.12 10.71 -0.37
CA ILE A 114 -10.73 10.42 -0.01
C ILE A 114 -10.28 9.30 -0.95
N ALA A 115 -9.39 9.60 -1.89
CA ALA A 115 -8.80 8.58 -2.77
C ALA A 115 -7.35 8.31 -2.36
N VAL A 116 -6.93 7.05 -2.54
CA VAL A 116 -5.58 6.60 -2.22
C VAL A 116 -4.84 6.24 -3.49
N GLU A 117 -3.67 6.84 -3.66
CA GLU A 117 -2.74 6.52 -4.74
C GLU A 117 -1.46 5.94 -4.13
N ALA A 118 -0.91 4.89 -4.72
CA ALA A 118 0.31 4.23 -4.26
C ALA A 118 1.51 4.69 -5.09
N LEU A 119 2.65 4.90 -4.45
CA LEU A 119 3.91 5.20 -5.13
C LEU A 119 4.34 3.99 -5.99
N THR A 120 4.80 4.28 -7.19
CA THR A 120 5.34 3.29 -8.13
C THR A 120 6.87 3.34 -8.13
N ASP A 121 7.51 2.22 -8.45
CA ASP A 121 8.97 2.12 -8.54
C ASP A 121 9.60 3.10 -9.56
N GLN A 122 8.80 3.65 -10.48
CA GLN A 122 9.22 4.62 -11.49
C GLN A 122 9.05 6.08 -11.04
N GLY A 123 8.68 6.33 -9.77
CA GLY A 123 8.60 7.69 -9.20
C GLY A 123 7.31 8.45 -9.51
N GLY A 124 6.21 7.75 -9.80
CA GLY A 124 4.87 8.33 -9.94
C GLY A 124 3.85 7.65 -9.04
N TYR A 125 2.61 8.15 -9.00
CA TYR A 125 1.53 7.55 -8.21
C TYR A 125 0.54 6.81 -9.12
N ARG A 126 0.06 5.66 -8.65
CA ARG A 126 -0.94 4.83 -9.32
C ARG A 126 -2.19 4.80 -8.45
N ASP A 127 -3.34 5.04 -9.06
CA ASP A 127 -4.64 4.86 -8.40
C ASP A 127 -4.78 3.41 -7.91
N THR A 128 -5.07 3.26 -6.62
CA THR A 128 -5.29 1.95 -5.99
C THR A 128 -6.72 1.46 -6.19
N GLY A 129 -7.63 2.33 -6.65
CA GLY A 129 -9.07 2.09 -6.73
C GLY A 129 -9.77 2.15 -5.37
N VAL A 130 -9.04 2.35 -4.27
CA VAL A 130 -9.60 2.51 -2.93
C VAL A 130 -10.03 3.96 -2.74
N VAL A 131 -11.34 4.13 -2.55
CA VAL A 131 -11.98 5.43 -2.35
C VAL A 131 -12.95 5.33 -1.18
N LEU A 132 -12.85 6.26 -0.24
CA LEU A 132 -13.86 6.49 0.79
C LEU A 132 -14.65 7.75 0.47
N ILE A 133 -15.95 7.71 0.72
CA ILE A 133 -16.84 8.85 0.59
C ILE A 133 -17.46 9.08 1.96
N GLN A 134 -17.29 10.29 2.47
CA GLN A 134 -17.83 10.74 3.74
C GLN A 134 -18.83 11.87 3.48
N GLU A 135 -20.02 11.76 4.06
CA GLU A 135 -21.05 12.80 3.99
C GLU A 135 -20.59 14.09 4.70
N TRP A 136 -21.02 15.22 4.15
CA TRP A 136 -20.70 16.57 4.61
C TRP A 136 -21.98 17.45 4.66
N PRO A 137 -22.20 18.23 5.73
CA PRO A 137 -21.37 18.38 6.93
C PRO A 137 -21.40 17.12 7.80
N MET A 138 -20.25 16.76 8.39
CA MET A 138 -20.17 15.59 9.28
C MET A 138 -21.01 15.84 10.54
N GLU A 139 -22.05 15.05 10.78
CA GLU A 139 -22.93 15.19 11.97
C GLU A 139 -22.15 14.99 13.28
#